data_AF-A0A2H0MI13-F1
#
_entry.id   AF-A0A2H0MI13-F1
#
_cell.length_a   1.000
_cell.length_b   1.000
_cell.length_c   1.000
_cell.angle_alpha   90.00
_cell.angle_beta   90.00
_cell.angle_gamma   90.00
#
_symmetry.space_group_name_H-M   'P 1'
#
loop_
_entity.id
_entity.type
_entity.pdbx_description
1 polymer ?
#
loop_
_entity_poly.entity_id
_entity_poly.type
_entity_poly.pdbx_seq_one_letter_code
_entity_poly.pdbx_strand_id
1 'polypeptide(L)'
;MVGSEFSPDRLEINTCEEIEFINVDRVDHQFQYFVNGAKRTLYLLGQGVAGSPAPDTRIIELDSGTYEFRCIPHPWMHKLTIHVEVDDEKCRAERNSPPR
;
A
#
# COMPACT_ATOMS: atom_id res chain seq x y z
N MET A 1 17.89 11.03 3.33
CA MET A 1 17.25 11.56 2.11
C MET A 1 15.84 11.02 2.11
N VAL A 2 14.84 11.90 2.02
CA VAL A 2 13.46 11.48 1.80
C VAL A 2 13.40 11.05 0.33
N GLY A 3 13.42 9.74 0.08
CA GLY A 3 13.34 9.22 -1.27
C GLY A 3 11.94 9.48 -1.83
N SER A 4 11.84 9.97 -3.07
CA SER A 4 10.57 9.95 -3.81
C SER A 4 10.33 8.53 -4.31
N GLU A 5 10.13 7.61 -3.38
CA GLU A 5 10.03 6.17 -3.65
C GLU A 5 9.13 5.48 -2.63
N PHE A 6 8.57 4.34 -3.03
CA PHE A 6 8.04 3.36 -2.10
C PHE A 6 9.18 2.48 -1.61
N SER A 7 9.10 2.03 -0.36
CA SER A 7 10.09 1.11 0.21
C SER A 7 9.38 -0.05 0.92
N PRO A 8 9.42 -1.27 0.36
CA PRO A 8 9.99 -1.61 -0.96
C PRO A 8 9.15 -1.05 -2.13
N ASP A 9 9.71 -1.07 -3.34
CA ASP A 9 9.02 -0.67 -4.59
C ASP A 9 8.37 -1.86 -5.34
N ARG A 10 8.61 -3.08 -4.84
CA ARG A 10 7.94 -4.31 -5.25
C ARG A 10 7.57 -5.17 -4.06
N LEU A 11 6.37 -5.71 -4.08
CA LEU A 11 5.88 -6.69 -3.11
C LEU A 11 5.30 -7.91 -3.82
N GLU A 12 5.49 -9.07 -3.21
CA GLU A 12 4.85 -10.34 -3.59
C GLU A 12 4.17 -10.85 -2.32
N ILE A 13 2.84 -10.92 -2.35
CA ILE A 13 1.99 -11.26 -1.20
C ILE A 13 0.91 -12.24 -1.63
N ASN A 14 0.21 -12.79 -0.66
CA ASN A 14 -0.97 -13.63 -0.86
C ASN A 14 -2.26 -12.85 -0.57
N THR A 15 -3.39 -13.33 -1.10
CA THR A 15 -4.71 -12.72 -0.86
C THR A 15 -5.16 -12.68 0.62
N CYS A 16 -4.53 -13.44 1.52
CA CYS A 16 -4.82 -13.42 2.96
C CYS A 16 -4.04 -12.35 3.75
N GLU A 17 -3.12 -11.64 3.09
CA GLU A 17 -2.28 -10.60 3.68
C GLU A 17 -2.88 -9.21 3.41
N GLU A 18 -2.73 -8.32 4.41
CA GLU A 18 -3.10 -6.91 4.29
C GLU A 18 -1.86 -6.07 3.95
N ILE A 19 -2.05 -4.98 3.21
CA ILE A 19 -0.98 -4.02 2.93
C ILE A 19 -1.25 -2.74 3.71
N GLU A 20 -0.32 -2.37 4.59
CA GLU A 20 -0.32 -1.06 5.24
C GLU A 20 0.63 -0.11 4.52
N PHE A 21 0.06 0.95 3.93
CA PHE A 21 0.82 2.10 3.46
C PHE A 21 1.04 3.06 4.62
N ILE A 22 2.28 3.52 4.79
CA ILE A 22 2.67 4.48 5.84
C ILE A 22 3.34 5.66 5.17
N ASN A 23 2.84 6.88 5.37
CA ASN A 23 3.55 8.08 4.96
C ASN A 23 4.48 8.57 6.06
N VAL A 24 5.78 8.35 5.86
CA VAL A 24 6.84 8.70 6.81
C VAL A 24 7.47 10.07 6.54
N ASP A 25 7.01 10.79 5.51
CA ASP A 25 7.50 12.13 5.18
C ASP A 25 6.46 13.22 5.45
N ARG A 26 6.82 14.48 5.23
CA ARG A 26 5.99 15.66 5.57
C ARG A 26 5.13 16.16 4.40
N VAL A 27 5.06 15.41 3.31
CA VAL A 27 4.38 15.78 2.08
C VAL A 27 3.16 14.88 1.91
N ASP A 28 2.03 15.46 1.51
CA ASP A 28 0.82 14.68 1.24
C ASP A 28 0.99 13.86 -0.04
N HIS A 29 0.54 12.61 0.00
CA HIS A 29 0.56 11.72 -1.15
C HIS A 29 -0.85 11.28 -1.55
N GLN A 30 -1.02 11.11 -2.86
CA GLN A 30 -2.24 10.56 -3.44
C GLN A 30 -1.85 9.43 -4.41
N PHE A 31 -2.13 8.19 -4.01
CA PHE A 31 -1.79 7.02 -4.80
C PHE A 31 -2.97 6.55 -5.63
N GLN A 32 -2.78 6.37 -6.94
CA GLN A 32 -3.76 5.78 -7.84
C GLN A 32 -3.33 4.38 -8.26
N TYR A 33 -4.31 3.49 -8.34
CA TYR A 33 -4.19 2.13 -8.82
C TYR A 33 -5.51 1.70 -9.49
N PHE A 34 -5.51 0.60 -10.23
CA PHE A 34 -6.69 0.10 -10.93
C PHE A 34 -7.07 -1.28 -10.41
N VAL A 35 -8.37 -1.49 -10.19
CA VAL A 35 -8.95 -2.79 -9.84
C VAL A 35 -10.07 -3.06 -10.84
N ASN A 36 -9.97 -4.14 -11.62
CA ASN A 36 -10.97 -4.51 -12.63
C ASN A 36 -11.33 -3.35 -13.59
N GLY A 37 -10.31 -2.57 -14.00
CA GLY A 37 -10.48 -1.39 -14.86
C GLY A 37 -11.02 -0.14 -14.16
N ALA A 38 -11.45 -0.24 -12.90
CA ALA A 38 -11.88 0.91 -12.11
C ALA A 38 -10.70 1.56 -11.39
N LYS A 39 -10.57 2.88 -11.54
CA LYS A 39 -9.57 3.67 -10.83
C LYS A 39 -9.91 3.77 -9.35
N ARG A 40 -8.92 3.52 -8.49
CA ARG A 40 -8.97 3.70 -7.05
C ARG A 40 -7.95 4.74 -6.62
N THR A 41 -8.15 5.31 -5.44
CA THR A 41 -7.30 6.39 -4.93
C THR A 41 -7.16 6.29 -3.42
N LEU A 42 -5.91 6.32 -2.94
CA LEU A 42 -5.56 6.42 -1.52
C LEU A 42 -4.99 7.81 -1.25
N TYR A 43 -5.33 8.36 -0.09
CA TYR A 43 -4.82 9.64 0.40
C TYR A 43 -4.10 9.41 1.72
N LEU A 44 -2.85 9.88 1.77
CA LEU A 44 -1.99 9.80 2.95
C LEU A 44 -1.43 11.18 3.25
N LEU A 45 -1.74 11.69 4.43
CA LEU A 45 -1.27 12.99 4.88
C LEU A 45 0.20 12.94 5.29
N GLY A 46 0.91 14.05 5.08
CA GLY A 46 2.27 14.24 5.56
C GLY A 46 2.33 14.25 7.09
N GLN A 47 3.29 13.51 7.65
CA GLN A 47 3.56 13.53 9.08
C GLN A 47 3.94 14.96 9.53
N GLY A 48 3.32 15.44 10.61
CA GLY A 48 3.61 16.77 11.15
C GLY A 48 2.94 17.93 10.41
N VAL A 49 2.10 17.66 9.41
CA VAL A 49 1.07 18.62 8.98
C VAL A 49 0.15 18.90 10.18
N ALA A 50 -0.28 20.15 10.37
CA ALA A 50 -1.01 20.59 11.56
C ALA A 50 -2.21 19.67 11.85
N GLY A 51 -2.15 18.94 12.97
CA GLY A 51 -3.16 17.94 13.35
C GLY A 51 -2.77 16.48 13.17
N SER A 52 -1.61 16.16 12.57
CA SER A 52 -1.12 14.78 12.38
C SER A 52 0.19 14.52 13.12
N PRO A 53 0.15 14.24 14.44
CA PRO A 53 1.35 13.99 15.25
C PRO A 53 2.04 12.65 14.93
N ALA A 54 1.35 11.74 14.23
CA ALA A 54 1.85 10.44 13.81
C ALA A 54 1.82 10.32 12.27
N PRO A 55 2.60 9.38 11.68
CA PRO A 55 2.45 8.99 10.27
C PRO A 55 1.01 8.62 9.96
N ASP A 56 0.48 9.11 8.83
CA ASP A 56 -0.82 8.65 8.34
C ASP A 56 -0.65 7.27 7.71
N THR A 57 -1.59 6.36 7.98
CA THR A 57 -1.56 4.99 7.47
C THR A 57 -2.86 4.57 6.79
N ARG A 58 -2.76 3.69 5.79
CA ARG A 58 -3.91 3.12 5.09
C ARG A 58 -3.70 1.63 4.88
N ILE A 59 -4.63 0.84 5.37
CA ILE A 59 -4.68 -0.60 5.15
C ILE A 59 -5.59 -0.88 3.95
N ILE A 60 -5.15 -1.74 3.05
CA ILE A 60 -5.94 -2.24 1.94
C ILE A 60 -5.83 -3.77 1.83
N GLU A 61 -6.88 -4.35 1.27
CA GLU A 61 -6.92 -5.73 0.79
C GLU A 61 -7.04 -5.72 -0.73
N LEU A 62 -6.41 -6.69 -1.40
CA LEU A 62 -6.41 -6.82 -2.84
C LEU A 62 -6.73 -8.27 -3.23
N ASP A 63 -7.59 -8.45 -4.23
CA ASP A 63 -7.79 -9.75 -4.87
C ASP A 63 -6.52 -10.17 -5.63
N SER A 64 -6.43 -11.44 -6.03
CA SER A 64 -5.28 -11.93 -6.80
C SER A 64 -5.08 -11.14 -8.09
N GLY A 65 -3.84 -10.77 -8.38
CA GLY A 65 -3.50 -10.00 -9.58
C GLY A 65 -2.22 -9.19 -9.41
N THR A 66 -1.92 -8.37 -10.40
CA THR A 66 -0.79 -7.43 -10.35
C THR A 66 -1.30 -6.01 -10.36
N TYR A 67 -0.91 -5.25 -9.35
CA TYR A 67 -1.33 -3.87 -9.14
C TYR A 67 -0.14 -2.94 -9.26
N GLU A 68 -0.39 -1.78 -9.86
CA GLU A 68 0.59 -0.72 -9.98
C GLU A 68 0.05 0.54 -9.30
N PHE A 69 0.79 1.01 -8.31
CA PHE A 69 0.49 2.22 -7.56
C PHE A 69 1.39 3.36 -8.05
N ARG A 70 0.79 4.52 -8.35
CA ARG A 70 1.51 5.73 -8.75
C ARG A 70 1.07 6.92 -7.92
N CYS A 71 2.01 7.75 -7.50
CA CYS A 71 1.71 9.03 -6.86
C CYS A 71 1.36 10.09 -7.91
N ILE A 72 0.23 10.76 -7.73
CA ILE A 72 -0.29 11.77 -8.65
C ILE A 72 0.38 13.14 -8.48
N PRO A 73 0.44 13.73 -7.26
CA PRO A 73 1.11 15.01 -7.07
C PRO A 73 2.63 14.92 -7.32
N HIS A 74 3.21 13.72 -7.28
CA HIS A 74 4.64 13.48 -7.49
C HIS A 74 4.89 12.48 -8.63
N PRO A 75 4.72 12.87 -9.91
CA PRO A 75 4.86 11.95 -11.04
C PRO A 75 6.26 11.35 -11.22
N TRP A 76 7.28 11.96 -10.60
CA TRP A 76 8.66 11.46 -10.55
C TRP A 76 8.87 10.38 -9.50
N MET A 77 7.91 10.15 -8.60
CA MET A 77 7.99 9.07 -7.62
C MET A 77 7.93 7.73 -8.35
N HIS A 78 8.86 6.83 -8.01
CA HIS A 78 8.86 5.48 -8.58
C HIS A 78 7.53 4.78 -8.25
N LYS A 79 7.03 3.99 -9.20
CA LYS A 79 5.81 3.20 -9.00
C LYS A 79 6.07 2.05 -8.03
N LEU A 80 5.06 1.69 -7.24
CA LEU A 80 5.05 0.42 -6.50
C LEU A 80 4.32 -0.63 -7.32
N THR A 81 4.93 -1.80 -7.46
CA THR A 81 4.27 -2.98 -8.06
C THR A 81 3.98 -4.02 -6.99
N ILE A 82 2.74 -4.47 -6.91
CA ILE A 82 2.34 -5.53 -5.99
C ILE A 82 1.82 -6.70 -6.80
N HIS A 83 2.43 -7.87 -6.63
CA HIS A 83 1.88 -9.13 -7.11
C HIS A 83 1.16 -9.83 -5.96
N VAL A 84 -0.10 -10.16 -6.18
CA VAL A 84 -0.96 -10.85 -5.22
C VAL A 84 -1.28 -12.22 -5.79
N GLU A 85 -0.76 -13.26 -5.16
CA GLU A 85 -1.04 -14.65 -5.50
C GLU A 85 -2.31 -15.14 -4.80
N VAL A 86 -3.04 -16.05 -5.44
CA VAL A 86 -4.22 -16.68 -4.83
C VAL A 86 -3.77 -17.54 -3.66
N ASP A 87 -4.42 -17.37 -2.51
CA ASP A 87 -4.14 -18.16 -1.30
C ASP A 87 -4.16 -19.67 -1.55
N ASP A 88 -3.23 -20.36 -0.91
CA ASP A 88 -3.37 -21.76 -0.57
C ASP A 88 -3.96 -21.96 0.84
N GLU A 89 -4.24 -23.22 1.19
CA GLU A 89 -4.80 -23.61 2.50
C GLU A 89 -3.94 -23.14 3.68
N LYS A 90 -2.63 -22.95 3.47
CA LYS A 90 -1.66 -22.59 4.51
C LYS A 90 -1.77 -21.11 4.88
N CYS A 91 -1.90 -20.21 3.90
CA CYS A 91 -2.14 -18.78 4.15
C CYS A 91 -3.39 -18.58 5.04
N ARG A 92 -4.46 -19.31 4.73
CA ARG A 92 -5.72 -19.25 5.47
C ARG A 92 -5.62 -19.81 6.88
N ALA A 93 -4.79 -20.83 7.10
CA ALA A 93 -4.58 -21.42 8.42
C ALA A 93 -3.83 -20.47 9.36
N GLU A 94 -2.89 -19.69 8.84
CA GLU A 94 -2.13 -18.70 9.63
C GLU A 94 -3.02 -17.52 10.04
N ARG A 95 -3.89 -17.02 9.16
CA ARG A 95 -4.84 -15.93 9.50
C ARG A 95 -5.86 -16.31 10.59
N ASN A 96 -6.31 -17.56 10.60
CA ASN A 96 -7.32 -18.06 11.54
C ASN A 96 -6.73 -18.57 12.87
N SER A 97 -5.41 -18.52 13.03
CA SER A 97 -4.77 -18.94 14.28
C SER A 97 -4.90 -17.83 15.34
N PRO A 98 -5.34 -18.14 16.57
CA PRO A 98 -5.37 -17.15 17.64
C PRO A 98 -3.96 -16.64 17.95
N PRO A 99 -3.80 -15.36 18.36
CA PRO A 99 -2.50 -14.82 18.72
C PRO A 99 -1.88 -15.66 19.85
N ARG A 100 -0.59 -16.01 19.72
CA ARG A 100 0.18 -16.76 20.73
C ARG A 100 0.45 -15.94 21.98
#